data_AF-A0A355UBM9-F1
#
_entry.id   AF-A0A355UBM9-F1
#
_cell.length_a   1.000
_cell.length_b   1.000
_cell.length_c   1.000
_cell.angle_alpha   90.00
_cell.angle_beta   90.00
_cell.angle_gamma   90.00
#
_symmetry.space_group_name_H-M   'P 1'
#
loop_
_entity.id
_entity.type
_entity.pdbx_description
1 polymer ?
#
loop_
_entity_poly.entity_id
_entity_poly.type
_entity_poly.pdbx_seq_one_letter_code
_entity_poly.pdbx_strand_id
1 'polypeptide(L)'
;KAISIHGRTRSQMYKGQADWTLIGEVKNNQRMTIPVFGNGDIDSAEKVIEYKNRYGVDGILIGRATIGNPFIFQQAKQLLENKTPTPISIEEKVMVCKEHFDGLIA
;
A
#
# COMPACT_ATOMS: atom_id res chain seq x y z
N LYS A 1 13.58 -5.35 13.32
CA LYS A 1 13.98 -4.16 12.51
C LYS A 1 13.40 -4.35 11.11
N ALA A 2 12.99 -3.28 10.43
CA ALA A 2 12.50 -3.30 9.05
C ALA A 2 12.81 -1.96 8.37
N ILE A 3 12.77 -1.92 7.04
CA ILE A 3 12.92 -0.69 6.24
C ILE A 3 11.76 -0.53 5.27
N SER A 4 11.32 0.71 5.06
CA SER A 4 10.46 1.04 3.92
C SER A 4 11.16 2.00 2.97
N ILE A 5 10.95 1.79 1.68
CA ILE A 5 11.57 2.57 0.61
C ILE A 5 10.46 3.11 -0.29
N HIS A 6 10.40 4.44 -0.41
CA HIS A 6 9.59 5.07 -1.45
C HIS A 6 10.38 5.02 -2.77
N GLY A 7 9.74 4.61 -3.87
CA GLY A 7 10.35 4.52 -5.22
C GLY A 7 10.64 5.88 -5.87
N ARG A 8 10.93 6.91 -5.09
CA ARG A 8 11.30 8.24 -5.58
C ARG A 8 12.45 8.78 -4.75
N THR A 9 13.31 9.53 -5.41
CA THR A 9 14.30 10.38 -4.74
C THR A 9 13.62 11.60 -4.15
N ARG A 10 14.30 12.24 -3.20
CA ARG A 10 13.85 13.51 -2.63
C ARG A 10 13.60 14.60 -3.68
N SER A 11 14.47 14.72 -4.69
CA SER A 11 14.37 15.78 -5.70
C SER A 11 13.20 15.61 -6.66
N GLN A 12 12.72 14.37 -6.84
CA GLN A 12 11.53 14.09 -7.67
C GLN A 12 10.24 14.59 -7.03
N MET A 13 10.18 14.75 -5.71
CA MET A 13 8.95 15.08 -4.98
C MET A 13 7.83 14.10 -5.39
N TYR A 14 6.71 14.59 -5.93
CA TYR A 14 5.61 13.75 -6.47
C TYR A 14 5.59 13.69 -8.00
N LYS A 15 6.66 14.13 -8.68
CA LYS A 15 6.75 14.12 -10.14
C LYS A 15 7.15 12.73 -10.65
N GLY A 16 6.79 12.45 -11.90
CA GLY A 16 7.05 11.16 -12.55
C GLY A 16 6.33 9.99 -11.85
N GLN A 17 6.73 8.77 -12.19
CA GLN A 17 6.25 7.54 -11.55
C GLN A 17 7.28 7.05 -10.53
N ALA A 18 6.82 6.41 -9.46
CA ALA A 18 7.70 5.71 -8.53
C ALA A 18 8.38 4.53 -9.24
N ASP A 19 9.71 4.49 -9.24
CA ASP A 19 10.48 3.37 -9.74
C ASP A 19 10.71 2.35 -8.61
N TRP A 20 10.12 1.17 -8.79
CA TRP A 20 10.19 0.08 -7.83
C TRP A 20 11.31 -0.92 -8.14
N THR A 21 12.00 -0.77 -9.27
CA THR A 21 13.11 -1.65 -9.68
C THR A 21 14.19 -1.65 -8.60
N LEU A 22 14.59 -0.47 -8.13
CA LEU A 22 15.58 -0.31 -7.06
C LEU A 22 15.10 -0.87 -5.71
N ILE A 23 13.80 -0.83 -5.42
CA ILE A 23 13.25 -1.45 -4.19
C ILE A 23 13.44 -2.97 -4.26
N GLY A 24 13.12 -3.57 -5.42
CA GLY A 24 13.32 -5.00 -5.66
C GLY A 24 14.80 -5.40 -5.60
N GLU A 25 15.70 -4.59 -6.16
CA GLU A 25 17.16 -4.82 -6.05
C GLU A 25 17.64 -4.79 -4.59
N VAL A 26 17.13 -3.85 -3.78
CA VAL A 26 17.46 -3.78 -2.35
C VAL A 26 16.93 -5.01 -1.61
N LYS A 27 15.70 -5.44 -1.88
CA LYS A 27 15.10 -6.65 -1.28
C LYS A 27 15.89 -7.92 -1.63
N ASN A 28 16.40 -8.02 -2.86
CA ASN A 28 17.15 -9.17 -3.34
C ASN A 28 18.67 -9.11 -3.03
N ASN A 29 19.14 -8.04 -2.37
CA ASN A 29 20.54 -7.95 -1.96
C ASN A 29 20.83 -8.94 -0.82
N GLN A 30 21.86 -9.78 -0.96
CA GLN A 30 22.22 -10.80 0.04
C GLN A 30 22.55 -10.24 1.43
N ARG A 31 22.94 -8.96 1.53
CA ARG A 31 23.19 -8.28 2.81
C ARG A 31 21.91 -7.85 3.52
N MET A 32 20.77 -7.87 2.81
CA MET A 32 19.49 -7.45 3.36
C MET A 32 18.86 -8.60 4.15
N THR A 33 18.91 -8.50 5.46
CA THR A 33 18.41 -9.53 6.39
C THR A 33 17.16 -9.10 7.15
N ILE A 34 16.71 -7.85 6.97
CA ILE A 34 15.49 -7.31 7.56
C ILE A 34 14.39 -7.20 6.49
N PRO A 35 13.11 -7.22 6.88
CA PRO A 35 12.01 -7.01 5.93
C PRO A 35 12.10 -5.66 5.22
N VAL A 36 11.80 -5.68 3.92
CA VAL A 36 11.75 -4.49 3.04
C VAL A 36 10.31 -4.27 2.58
N PHE A 37 9.80 -3.08 2.87
CA PHE A 37 8.47 -2.65 2.46
C PHE A 37 8.55 -1.64 1.32
N GLY A 38 7.87 -1.92 0.20
CA GLY A 38 7.81 -1.00 -0.93
C GLY A 38 6.73 0.08 -0.76
N ASN A 39 6.99 1.28 -1.26
CA ASN A 39 6.05 2.39 -1.24
C ASN A 39 6.15 3.25 -2.51
N GLY A 40 5.03 3.82 -2.91
CA GLY A 40 4.93 4.76 -4.03
C GLY A 40 3.92 4.30 -5.07
N ASP A 41 2.98 5.18 -5.40
CA ASP A 41 1.99 5.02 -6.47
C ASP A 41 1.15 3.74 -6.44
N ILE A 42 0.94 3.14 -5.26
CA ILE A 42 -0.06 2.10 -5.07
C ILE A 42 -1.42 2.77 -4.93
N ASP A 43 -2.28 2.55 -5.92
CA ASP A 43 -3.60 3.20 -6.09
C ASP A 43 -4.77 2.20 -6.14
N SER A 44 -4.49 0.90 -6.13
CA SER A 44 -5.51 -0.15 -6.04
C SER A 44 -5.04 -1.36 -5.23
N ALA A 45 -6.00 -2.19 -4.82
CA ALA A 45 -5.73 -3.44 -4.13
C ALA A 45 -5.02 -4.46 -5.04
N GLU A 46 -5.35 -4.49 -6.32
CA GLU A 46 -4.72 -5.35 -7.32
C GLU A 46 -3.25 -5.00 -7.49
N LYS A 47 -2.92 -3.70 -7.48
CA LYS A 47 -1.54 -3.22 -7.58
C LYS A 47 -0.71 -3.63 -6.37
N VAL A 48 -1.31 -3.82 -5.19
CA VAL A 48 -0.62 -4.42 -4.04
C VAL A 48 -0.12 -5.83 -4.38
N ILE A 49 -0.98 -6.66 -4.97
CA ILE A 49 -0.61 -8.03 -5.35
C ILE A 49 0.44 -8.03 -6.46
N GLU A 50 0.19 -7.25 -7.51
CA GLU A 50 1.09 -7.11 -8.66
C GLU A 50 2.49 -6.71 -8.18
N TYR A 51 2.61 -5.65 -7.39
CA TYR A 51 3.90 -5.10 -7.01
C TYR A 51 4.60 -5.95 -5.95
N LYS A 52 3.85 -6.56 -5.03
CA LYS A 52 4.42 -7.53 -4.09
C LYS A 52 5.06 -8.69 -4.84
N ASN A 53 4.37 -9.25 -5.84
CA ASN A 53 4.87 -10.39 -6.61
C ASN A 53 6.01 -9.99 -7.57
N ARG A 54 5.87 -8.84 -8.25
CA ARG A 54 6.83 -8.36 -9.24
C ARG A 54 8.17 -7.97 -8.62
N TYR A 55 8.16 -7.32 -7.44
CA TYR A 55 9.38 -6.80 -6.81
C TYR A 55 9.84 -7.62 -5.59
N GLY A 56 9.09 -8.65 -5.20
CA GLY A 56 9.47 -9.59 -4.13
C GLY A 56 9.50 -8.98 -2.71
N VAL A 57 8.93 -7.80 -2.51
CA VAL A 57 8.93 -7.09 -1.22
C VAL A 57 8.11 -7.83 -0.16
N ASP A 58 8.48 -7.66 1.11
CA ASP A 58 7.81 -8.33 2.24
C ASP A 58 6.45 -7.71 2.57
N GLY A 59 6.26 -6.45 2.20
CA GLY A 59 5.00 -5.74 2.35
C GLY A 59 4.97 -4.44 1.56
N ILE A 60 3.82 -3.80 1.59
CA ILE A 60 3.55 -2.56 0.86
C ILE A 60 2.96 -1.53 1.81
N LEU A 61 3.47 -0.30 1.74
CA LEU A 61 2.85 0.84 2.37
C LEU A 61 2.02 1.62 1.35
N ILE A 62 0.78 1.92 1.70
CA ILE A 62 -0.16 2.69 0.88
C ILE A 62 -0.37 4.05 1.53
N GLY A 63 -0.10 5.11 0.77
CA GLY A 63 -0.25 6.50 1.23
C GLY A 63 -1.54 7.13 0.68
N ARG A 64 -1.40 8.05 -0.27
CA ARG A 64 -2.48 8.88 -0.83
C ARG A 64 -3.78 8.14 -1.17
N ALA A 65 -3.70 6.90 -1.66
CA ALA A 65 -4.89 6.12 -2.05
C ALA A 65 -5.79 5.71 -0.86
N THR A 66 -5.33 5.87 0.38
CA THR A 66 -6.14 5.61 1.58
C THR A 66 -7.06 6.78 1.93
N ILE A 67 -6.78 7.99 1.42
CA ILE A 67 -7.58 9.19 1.69
C ILE A 67 -8.93 9.04 0.99
N GLY A 68 -10.02 8.98 1.79
CA GLY A 68 -11.37 8.72 1.28
C GLY A 68 -11.63 7.27 0.86
N ASN A 69 -10.63 6.38 0.96
CA ASN A 69 -10.75 4.96 0.64
C ASN A 69 -9.93 4.08 1.59
N PRO A 70 -10.28 4.04 2.90
CA PRO A 70 -9.59 3.16 3.86
C PRO A 70 -9.80 1.67 3.54
N PHE A 71 -10.84 1.32 2.78
CA PHE A 71 -11.21 -0.05 2.42
C PHE A 71 -10.18 -0.77 1.55
N ILE A 72 -9.27 -0.03 0.90
CA ILE A 72 -8.18 -0.61 0.08
C ILE A 72 -7.37 -1.66 0.83
N PHE A 73 -7.20 -1.52 2.16
CA PHE A 73 -6.49 -2.49 2.98
C PHE A 73 -7.25 -3.83 3.11
N GLN A 74 -8.56 -3.78 3.34
CA GLN A 74 -9.42 -4.97 3.39
C GLN A 74 -9.45 -5.68 2.04
N GLN A 75 -9.61 -4.92 0.96
CA GLN A 75 -9.62 -5.46 -0.40
C GLN A 75 -8.29 -6.12 -0.75
N ALA A 76 -7.16 -5.47 -0.43
CA ALA A 76 -5.83 -6.04 -0.64
C ALA A 76 -5.63 -7.33 0.18
N LYS A 77 -6.11 -7.37 1.42
CA LYS A 77 -6.08 -8.57 2.25
C LYS A 77 -6.91 -9.71 1.62
N GLN A 78 -8.11 -9.42 1.13
CA GLN A 78 -8.95 -10.42 0.44
C GLN A 78 -8.25 -10.98 -0.80
N LEU A 79 -7.62 -10.12 -1.62
CA LEU A 79 -6.86 -10.58 -2.78
C LEU A 79 -5.63 -11.42 -2.39
N LEU A 80 -4.91 -11.06 -1.32
CA LEU A 80 -3.78 -11.86 -0.80
C LEU A 80 -4.23 -13.25 -0.35
N GLU A 81 -5.48 -13.38 0.10
CA GLU A 81 -6.12 -14.65 0.48
C GLU A 81 -6.76 -15.37 -0.72
N ASN A 82 -6.54 -14.91 -1.96
CA ASN A 82 -7.16 -15.40 -3.20
C ASN A 82 -8.70 -15.34 -3.19
N LYS A 83 -9.27 -14.35 -2.49
CA LYS A 83 -10.71 -14.07 -2.46
C LYS A 83 -11.04 -12.89 -3.37
N THR A 84 -12.25 -12.90 -3.92
CA THR A 84 -12.81 -11.73 -4.60
C THR A 84 -13.09 -10.62 -3.57
N PRO A 85 -12.64 -9.37 -3.81
CA PRO A 85 -12.93 -8.27 -2.91
C PRO A 85 -14.43 -8.03 -2.74
N THR A 86 -14.87 -7.88 -1.50
CA THR A 86 -16.27 -7.55 -1.21
C THR A 86 -16.54 -6.10 -1.64
N PRO A 87 -17.61 -5.83 -2.41
CA PRO A 87 -18.02 -4.46 -2.70
C PRO A 87 -18.38 -3.73 -1.41
N ILE A 88 -17.85 -2.52 -1.25
CA ILE A 88 -18.15 -1.68 -0.09
C ILE A 88 -19.49 -0.98 -0.32
N SER A 89 -20.46 -1.31 0.52
CA SER A 89 -21.81 -0.73 0.49
C SER A 89 -21.80 0.77 0.82
N ILE A 90 -22.88 1.48 0.47
CA ILE A 90 -23.01 2.89 0.87
C ILE A 90 -23.16 3.00 2.38
N GLU A 91 -23.88 2.06 2.99
CA GLU A 91 -24.11 1.97 4.43
C GLU A 91 -22.78 1.82 5.20
N GLU A 92 -21.89 0.96 4.71
CA GLU A 92 -20.55 0.77 5.30
C GLU A 92 -19.68 2.02 5.14
N LYS A 93 -19.72 2.69 3.98
CA LYS A 93 -19.04 3.98 3.80
C LYS A 93 -19.53 5.02 4.79
N VAL A 94 -20.85 5.16 4.96
CA VAL A 94 -21.44 6.10 5.92
C VAL A 94 -21.03 5.75 7.35
N MET A 95 -21.02 4.46 7.71
CA MET A 95 -20.60 4.00 9.03
C MET A 95 -19.14 4.39 9.33
N VAL A 96 -18.21 4.06 8.43
CA VAL A 96 -16.79 4.39 8.62
C VAL A 96 -16.55 5.90 8.63
N CYS A 97 -17.27 6.68 7.82
CA CYS A 97 -17.21 8.14 7.87
C CYS A 97 -17.65 8.69 9.24
N LYS A 98 -18.72 8.13 9.83
CA LYS A 98 -19.18 8.53 11.17
C LYS A 98 -18.15 8.17 12.24
N GLU A 99 -17.62 6.95 12.21
CA GLU A 99 -16.57 6.52 13.14
C GLU A 99 -15.33 7.42 13.06
N HIS A 100 -14.90 7.77 11.85
CA HIS A 100 -13.80 8.71 11.65
C HIS A 100 -14.12 10.09 12.24
N PHE A 101 -15.33 10.61 12.02
CA PHE A 101 -15.77 11.89 12.57
C PHE A 101 -15.79 11.87 14.11
N ASP A 102 -16.36 10.82 14.70
CA ASP A 102 -16.43 10.66 16.15
C ASP A 102 -15.02 10.64 16.77
N GLY A 103 -14.05 9.98 16.11
CA GLY A 103 -12.65 9.98 16.52
C GLY A 103 -11.93 11.33 16.39
N LEU A 104 -12.43 12.27 15.58
CA LEU A 104 -11.86 13.62 15.45
C LEU A 104 -12.35 14.58 16.54
N ILE A 105 -13.52 14.31 17.14
CA ILE A 105 -14.13 15.18 18.15
C ILE A 105 -13.99 14.65 19.58
N ALA A 106 -13.41 13.45 19.74
CA ALA A 106 -13.15 12.79 21.02
C ALA A 106 -11.90 13.34 21.74
#